data_AF-A0A7V5H4C4-F1
#
_entry.id   AF-A0A7V5H4C4-F1
#
_cell.length_a   1.000
_cell.length_b   1.000
_cell.length_c   1.000
_cell.angle_alpha   90.00
_cell.angle_beta   90.00
_cell.angle_gamma   90.00
#
_symmetry.space_group_name_H-M   'P 1'
#
loop_
_entity.id
_entity.type
_entity.pdbx_description
1 polymer ?
#
loop_
_entity_poly.entity_id
_entity_poly.type
_entity_poly.pdbx_seq_one_letter_code
_entity_poly.pdbx_strand_id
1 'polypeptide(L)'
;MDFGHFSEDGKEFIIENVETPSPWINYLQNGKYFALISNNGGGFSYLKSPLYGRITRYRINDVPPDRPGKYIYIKDLDTGEYWSLT
;
A
#
# COMPACT_ATOMS: atom_id res chain seq x y z
N MET A 1 -6.64 21.10 3.44
CA MET A 1 -6.53 20.28 2.21
C MET A 1 -7.12 18.94 2.57
N ASP A 2 -8.11 18.47 1.81
CA ASP A 2 -8.78 17.20 2.06
C ASP A 2 -8.18 16.12 1.16
N PHE A 3 -8.04 14.91 1.67
CA PHE A 3 -7.44 13.77 0.96
C PHE A 3 -8.43 12.64 0.70
N GLY A 4 -9.62 12.72 1.30
CA GLY A 4 -10.63 11.68 1.16
C GLY A 4 -11.77 11.81 2.16
N HIS A 5 -12.72 10.88 2.10
CA HIS A 5 -13.91 10.89 2.94
C HIS A 5 -14.35 9.46 3.28
N PHE A 6 -15.23 9.31 4.28
CA PHE A 6 -15.84 8.02 4.56
C PHE A 6 -16.90 7.69 3.51
N SER A 7 -16.99 6.41 3.11
CA SER A 7 -18.12 5.90 2.32
C SER A 7 -19.47 6.21 3.00
N GLU A 8 -20.56 6.20 2.23
CA GLU A 8 -21.91 6.47 2.76
C GLU A 8 -22.29 5.54 3.93
N ASP A 9 -21.85 4.28 3.88
CA ASP A 9 -22.08 3.30 4.94
C ASP A 9 -21.06 3.34 6.09
N GLY A 10 -20.06 4.22 5.99
CA GLY A 10 -19.02 4.46 6.98
C GLY A 10 -18.00 3.32 7.14
N LYS A 11 -18.00 2.31 6.28
CA LYS A 11 -17.11 1.13 6.41
C LYS A 11 -15.77 1.29 5.70
N GLU A 12 -15.66 2.24 4.79
CA GLU A 12 -14.46 2.48 3.99
C GLU A 12 -14.06 3.95 4.09
N PHE A 13 -12.76 4.20 3.96
CA PHE A 13 -12.25 5.54 3.75
C PHE A 13 -11.74 5.64 2.31
N ILE A 14 -12.38 6.48 1.51
CA ILE A 14 -12.10 6.70 0.09
C ILE A 14 -11.04 7.79 -0.02
N ILE A 15 -9.85 7.44 -0.50
CA ILE A 15 -8.77 8.39 -0.77
C ILE A 15 -8.91 8.89 -2.20
N GLU A 16 -9.19 10.19 -2.37
CA GLU A 16 -9.33 10.83 -3.68
C GLU A 16 -8.04 11.50 -4.15
N ASN A 17 -7.16 11.87 -3.21
CA ASN A 17 -5.82 12.37 -3.50
C ASN A 17 -4.76 11.48 -2.85
N VAL A 18 -3.96 10.80 -3.68
CA VAL A 18 -2.92 9.86 -3.26
C VAL A 18 -1.66 10.52 -2.69
N GLU A 19 -1.50 11.83 -2.87
CA GLU A 19 -0.41 12.64 -2.30
C GLU A 19 -0.64 12.96 -0.81
N THR A 20 -1.06 11.95 -0.04
CA THR A 20 -1.28 12.06 1.40
C THR A 20 0.01 12.52 2.11
N PRO A 21 -0.08 13.29 3.21
CA PRO A 21 1.10 13.85 3.88
C PRO A 21 2.01 12.79 4.51
N SER A 22 1.51 11.56 4.63
CA SER A 22 2.20 10.36 5.09
C SER A 22 1.49 9.14 4.49
N PRO A 23 2.14 7.97 4.37
CA PRO A 23 1.47 6.75 3.92
C PRO A 23 0.32 6.38 4.85
N TRP A 24 -0.89 6.26 4.29
CA TRP A 24 -2.07 5.80 5.02
C TRP A 24 -2.23 4.32 4.79
N ILE A 25 -2.16 3.54 5.87
CA ILE A 25 -2.12 2.08 5.78
C ILE A 25 -3.46 1.43 6.11
N ASN A 26 -3.65 0.23 5.57
CA ASN A 26 -4.65 -0.71 6.00
C ASN A 26 -4.01 -2.08 6.30
N TYR A 27 -4.74 -2.92 7.02
CA TYR A 27 -4.35 -4.29 7.37
C TYR A 27 -5.24 -5.28 6.63
N LEU A 28 -4.60 -6.20 5.89
CA LEU A 28 -5.27 -7.36 5.29
C LEU A 28 -4.87 -8.60 6.09
N GLN A 29 -5.83 -9.41 6.53
CA GLN A 29 -5.52 -10.60 7.31
C GLN A 29 -6.60 -11.68 7.22
N ASN A 30 -6.21 -12.94 7.50
CA ASN A 30 -7.13 -14.09 7.60
C ASN A 30 -6.88 -14.96 8.85
N GLY A 31 -6.34 -14.36 9.92
CA GLY A 31 -6.00 -14.99 11.19
C GLY A 31 -4.63 -15.66 11.23
N LYS A 32 -3.98 -15.87 10.08
CA LYS A 32 -2.62 -16.44 10.01
C LYS A 32 -1.69 -15.62 9.14
N TYR A 33 -2.15 -15.21 7.96
CA TYR A 33 -1.43 -14.30 7.09
C TYR A 33 -1.87 -12.87 7.38
N PHE A 34 -0.90 -11.96 7.37
CA PHE A 34 -1.10 -10.54 7.57
C PHE A 34 -0.33 -9.77 6.50
N ALA A 35 -0.92 -8.69 6.00
CA ALA A 35 -0.25 -7.72 5.15
C ALA A 35 -0.61 -6.31 5.61
N LEU A 36 0.41 -5.47 5.71
CA LEU A 36 0.24 -4.03 5.76
C LEU A 36 0.35 -3.52 4.32
N ILE A 37 -0.58 -2.68 3.92
CA ILE A 37 -0.58 -2.04 2.61
C ILE A 37 -0.94 -0.56 2.75
N SER A 38 -0.16 0.33 2.13
CA SER A 38 -0.49 1.75 2.07
C SER A 38 -1.34 2.09 0.84
N ASN A 39 -1.87 3.31 0.81
CA ASN A 39 -2.55 3.88 -0.36
C ASN A 39 -1.66 3.92 -1.63
N ASN A 40 -0.33 3.92 -1.48
CA ASN A 40 0.63 3.88 -2.59
C ASN A 40 1.31 2.51 -2.75
N GLY A 41 0.66 1.44 -2.26
CA GLY A 41 1.09 0.05 -2.48
C GLY A 41 2.28 -0.42 -1.62
N GLY A 42 2.81 0.42 -0.74
CA GLY A 42 3.89 0.09 0.17
C GLY A 42 3.52 -0.93 1.25
N GLY A 43 4.48 -1.28 2.10
CA GLY A 43 4.28 -2.20 3.22
C GLY A 43 4.61 -3.67 2.92
N PHE A 44 4.58 -4.51 3.96
CA PHE A 44 5.04 -5.89 3.91
C PHE A 44 3.98 -6.90 4.38
N SER A 45 4.27 -8.17 4.11
CA SER A 45 3.46 -9.31 4.55
C SER A 45 4.25 -10.23 5.47
N TYR A 46 3.55 -10.92 6.36
CA TYR A 46 4.11 -11.94 7.24
C TYR A 46 3.09 -13.04 7.57
N LEU A 47 3.59 -14.23 7.94
CA LEU A 47 2.80 -15.35 8.41
C LEU A 47 3.01 -15.54 9.92
N LYS A 48 1.95 -15.38 10.70
CA LYS A 48 1.85 -15.52 12.17
C LYS A 48 2.70 -14.55 12.99
N SER A 49 4.00 -14.42 12.69
CA SER A 49 4.94 -13.56 13.43
C SER A 49 5.56 -12.52 12.50
N PRO A 50 5.49 -11.22 12.81
CA PRO A 50 6.15 -10.18 12.03
C PRO A 50 7.69 -10.23 12.15
N LEU A 51 8.21 -10.81 13.25
CA LEU A 51 9.65 -10.92 13.49
C LEU A 51 10.27 -12.11 12.75
N TYR A 52 9.64 -13.29 12.83
CA TYR A 52 10.20 -14.54 12.31
C TYR A 52 9.52 -15.05 11.03
N GLY A 53 8.31 -14.56 10.72
CA GLY A 53 7.49 -15.04 9.60
C GLY A 53 7.37 -14.04 8.45
N ARG A 54 8.32 -13.09 8.33
CA ARG A 54 8.25 -12.03 7.33
C ARG A 54 8.44 -12.60 5.92
N ILE A 55 7.52 -12.29 5.01
CA ILE A 55 7.50 -12.80 3.64
C ILE A 55 8.09 -11.76 2.67
N THR A 56 7.68 -10.50 2.78
CA THR A 56 8.20 -9.41 1.96
C THR A 56 8.97 -8.40 2.81
N ARG A 57 9.97 -7.74 2.23
CA ARG A 57 10.77 -6.73 2.91
C ARG A 57 9.99 -5.42 3.04
N TYR A 58 10.33 -4.62 4.04
CA TYR A 58 9.95 -3.21 4.14
C TYR A 58 11.10 -2.45 4.80
N ARG A 59 11.38 -1.23 4.36
CA ARG A 59 12.41 -0.36 4.94
C ARG A 59 11.74 0.72 5.77
N ILE A 60 12.01 0.68 7.07
CA ILE A 60 11.59 1.74 7.97
C ILE A 60 12.51 2.94 7.74
N ASN A 61 11.94 4.15 7.70
CA ASN A 61 12.65 5.40 7.40
C ASN A 61 13.35 5.42 6.03
N ASP A 62 12.77 4.77 5.02
CA ASP A 62 13.26 4.91 3.65
C ASP A 62 13.04 6.34 3.12
N VAL A 63 13.82 6.75 2.12
CA VAL A 63 13.71 8.08 1.48
C VAL A 63 13.60 7.90 -0.04
N PRO A 64 12.44 8.17 -0.66
CA PRO A 64 11.15 8.49 -0.02
C PRO A 64 10.61 7.29 0.80
N PRO A 65 9.72 7.53 1.78
CA PRO A 65 9.18 6.47 2.64
C PRO A 65 8.35 5.46 1.85
N ASP A 66 7.89 4.42 2.55
CA ASP A 66 6.86 3.48 2.08
C ASP A 66 7.32 2.42 1.06
N ARG A 67 8.55 1.92 1.20
CA ARG A 67 9.14 1.00 0.23
C ARG A 67 9.94 -0.13 0.89
N PRO A 68 10.14 -1.27 0.20
CA PRO A 68 9.38 -1.72 -0.97
C PRO A 68 7.93 -2.11 -0.62
N GLY A 69 7.15 -2.45 -1.65
CA GLY A 69 5.71 -2.72 -1.57
C GLY A 69 5.26 -3.78 -2.57
N LYS A 70 3.97 -3.77 -2.89
CA LYS A 70 3.28 -4.72 -3.76
C LYS A 70 2.83 -3.96 -5.01
N TYR A 71 3.70 -3.90 -6.01
CA TYR A 71 3.50 -3.04 -7.18
C TYR A 71 3.02 -3.84 -8.39
N ILE A 72 2.13 -3.24 -9.16
CA ILE A 72 1.74 -3.70 -10.49
C ILE A 72 2.12 -2.60 -11.46
N TYR A 73 3.03 -2.91 -12.38
CA TYR A 73 3.45 -1.99 -13.44
C TYR A 73 2.66 -2.30 -14.71
N ILE A 74 2.14 -1.25 -15.34
CA ILE A 74 1.48 -1.31 -16.64
C ILE A 74 2.41 -0.66 -17.66
N LYS A 75 2.47 -1.25 -18.85
CA LYS A 75 3.13 -0.67 -20.01
C LYS A 75 2.16 -0.66 -21.18
N ASP A 76 1.97 0.51 -21.77
CA ASP A 76 1.31 0.65 -23.06
C ASP A 76 2.28 0.17 -24.16
N LEU A 77 1.82 -0.75 -25.01
CA LEU A 77 2.64 -1.35 -26.06
C LEU A 77 2.72 -0.51 -27.33
N ASP A 78 1.76 0.38 -27.56
CA ASP A 78 1.71 1.24 -28.74
C ASP A 78 2.56 2.50 -28.52
N THR A 79 2.48 3.11 -27.33
CA THR A 79 3.23 4.32 -26.97
C THR A 79 4.57 4.03 -26.27
N GLY A 80 4.67 2.88 -25.59
CA GLY A 80 5.83 2.52 -24.78
C GLY A 80 5.84 3.14 -23.37
N GLU A 81 4.85 3.95 -23.01
CA GLU A 81 4.70 4.56 -21.69
C GLU A 81 4.46 3.51 -20.61
N TYR A 82 4.87 3.80 -19.37
CA TYR A 82 4.66 2.92 -18.23
C TYR A 82 4.33 3.68 -16.94
N TRP A 83 3.54 3.05 -16.09
CA TRP A 83 3.15 3.59 -14.78
C TRP A 83 2.86 2.45 -13.79
N SER A 84 2.77 2.76 -12.51
CA SER A 84 2.25 1.84 -11.49
C SER A 84 0.76 2.10 -11.25
N LEU A 85 0.02 1.05 -10.86
CA LEU A 85 -1.37 1.18 -10.38
C LEU A 85 -1.48 1.75 -8.95
N THR A 86 -0.35 2.07 -8.34
CA THR A 86 -0.18 2.48 -6.95
C THR A 86 0.78 3.66 -6.88
#